data_AF-A0AAU4EGK8-F1
#
_entry.id   AF-A0AAU4EGK8-F1
#
_cell.length_a   1.000
_cell.length_b   1.000
_cell.length_c   1.000
_cell.angle_alpha   90.00
_cell.angle_beta   90.00
_cell.angle_gamma   90.00
#
_symmetry.space_group_name_H-M   'P 1'
#
loop_
_entity.id
_entity.type
_entity.pdbx_description
1 polymer ?
#
loop_
_entity_poly.entity_id
_entity_poly.type
_entity_poly.pdbx_seq_one_letter_code
_entity_poly.pdbx_strand_id
1 'polypeptide(L)'
;MFGAAALEAARDDRLRMLGYLMNGSERVEDYATGVCYDIVAFILALDGRIDRKTLEGTGGQDWLKYFDFDSGTKWSGEAIPTGSAVGFKRIGDYEPGYFHATVAVGGTFVRGVNANGITYGWLDKADLTERLAGSRDIEVRYLTP
;
A
#
# COMPACT_ATOMS: atom_id res chain seq x y z
N MET A 1 12.63 -11.23 4.54
CA MET A 1 13.39 -11.13 3.27
C MET A 1 12.36 -10.93 2.19
N PHE A 2 12.36 -9.80 1.49
CA PHE A 2 11.48 -9.60 0.34
C PHE A 2 11.87 -10.57 -0.78
N GLY A 3 10.90 -11.04 -1.55
CA GLY A 3 11.07 -12.10 -2.54
C GLY A 3 12.11 -11.73 -3.59
N ALA A 4 13.38 -12.05 -3.31
CA ALA A 4 14.50 -11.71 -4.18
C ALA A 4 14.30 -12.30 -5.58
N ALA A 5 13.80 -13.55 -5.65
CA ALA A 5 13.42 -14.19 -6.90
C ALA A 5 12.32 -13.43 -7.66
N ALA A 6 11.35 -12.84 -6.96
CA ALA A 6 10.30 -12.02 -7.58
C ALA A 6 10.88 -10.74 -8.19
N LEU A 7 11.85 -10.10 -7.51
CA LEU A 7 12.47 -8.87 -8.00
C LEU A 7 13.53 -9.12 -9.09
N GLU A 8 14.15 -10.29 -9.10
CA GLU A 8 15.11 -10.74 -10.12
C GLU A 8 14.44 -11.25 -11.39
N ALA A 9 13.16 -11.58 -11.33
CA ALA A 9 12.40 -12.04 -12.49
C ALA A 9 12.38 -10.99 -13.62
N ALA A 10 12.19 -11.47 -14.86
CA ALA A 10 12.02 -10.60 -16.01
C ALA A 10 10.82 -9.66 -15.80
N ARG A 11 10.88 -8.46 -16.38
CA ARG A 11 9.86 -7.42 -16.17
C ARG A 11 8.44 -7.94 -16.40
N ASP A 12 8.21 -8.73 -17.44
CA ASP A 12 6.87 -9.25 -17.76
C ASP A 12 6.37 -10.25 -16.72
N ASP A 13 7.26 -11.03 -16.11
CA ASP A 13 6.90 -11.94 -15.02
C ASP A 13 6.59 -11.17 -13.73
N ARG A 14 7.34 -10.08 -13.44
CA ARG A 14 7.03 -9.19 -12.32
C ARG A 14 5.67 -8.52 -12.48
N LEU A 15 5.35 -8.03 -13.68
CA LEU A 15 4.05 -7.43 -13.95
C LEU A 15 2.91 -8.45 -13.91
N ARG A 16 3.15 -9.69 -14.32
CA ARG A 16 2.18 -10.78 -14.19
C ARG A 16 1.89 -11.08 -12.72
N MET A 17 2.93 -11.21 -11.91
CA MET A 17 2.83 -11.39 -10.46
C MET A 17 2.11 -10.22 -9.79
N LEU A 18 2.48 -8.98 -10.14
CA LEU A 18 1.78 -7.79 -9.69
C LEU A 18 0.29 -7.86 -10.03
N GLY A 19 -0.08 -8.28 -11.24
CA GLY A 19 -1.47 -8.50 -11.63
C GLY A 19 -2.22 -9.47 -10.71
N TYR A 20 -1.62 -10.62 -10.37
CA TYR A 20 -2.21 -11.59 -9.44
C TYR A 20 -2.32 -11.07 -8.00
N LEU A 21 -1.32 -10.34 -7.53
CA LEU A 21 -1.38 -9.71 -6.21
C LEU A 21 -2.46 -8.63 -6.14
N MET A 22 -2.58 -7.79 -7.17
CA MET A 22 -3.54 -6.69 -7.22
C MET A 22 -4.99 -7.20 -7.34
N ASN A 23 -5.21 -8.29 -8.08
CA ASN A 23 -6.55 -8.89 -8.17
C ASN A 23 -6.88 -9.81 -6.98
N GLY A 24 -5.90 -10.16 -6.13
CA GLY A 24 -6.07 -11.00 -4.94
C GLY A 24 -6.07 -12.50 -5.21
N SER A 25 -5.58 -12.94 -6.37
CA SER A 25 -5.41 -14.37 -6.67
C SER A 25 -4.26 -15.00 -5.87
N GLU A 26 -3.35 -14.18 -5.36
CA GLU A 26 -2.18 -14.62 -4.59
C GLU A 26 -2.05 -13.85 -3.28
N ARG A 27 -1.40 -14.50 -2.30
CA ARG A 27 -1.08 -13.92 -1.00
C ARG A 27 0.24 -13.17 -1.12
N VAL A 28 0.28 -11.91 -0.71
CA VAL A 28 1.52 -11.14 -0.73
C VAL A 28 2.54 -11.67 0.29
N GLU A 29 2.06 -12.33 1.34
CA GLU A 29 2.88 -12.95 2.38
C GLU A 29 3.75 -14.10 1.85
N ASP A 30 3.38 -14.70 0.71
CA ASP A 30 4.19 -15.72 0.04
C ASP A 30 5.48 -15.12 -0.58
N TYR A 31 5.51 -13.79 -0.74
CA TYR A 31 6.59 -13.06 -1.40
C TYR A 31 7.28 -12.04 -0.49
N ALA A 32 6.55 -11.42 0.43
CA ALA A 32 7.04 -10.31 1.23
C ALA A 32 6.56 -10.42 2.66
N THR A 33 7.46 -10.10 3.58
CA THR A 33 7.20 -10.08 5.03
C THR A 33 7.52 -8.69 5.55
N GLY A 34 6.73 -8.18 6.49
CA GLY A 34 6.99 -6.88 7.12
C GLY A 34 5.72 -6.23 7.62
N VAL A 35 5.79 -4.93 7.89
CA VAL A 35 4.61 -4.13 8.21
C VAL A 35 3.95 -3.62 6.93
N CYS A 36 2.81 -2.97 7.06
CA CYS A 36 2.04 -2.44 5.92
C CYS A 36 2.86 -1.58 4.94
N TYR A 37 3.80 -0.75 5.42
CA TYR A 37 4.67 0.06 4.57
C TYR A 37 5.64 -0.76 3.72
N ASP A 38 6.22 -1.82 4.29
CA ASP A 38 7.12 -2.74 3.60
C ASP A 38 6.43 -3.42 2.41
N ILE A 39 5.17 -3.78 2.60
CA ILE A 39 4.37 -4.44 1.57
C ILE A 39 4.01 -3.48 0.45
N VAL A 40 3.61 -2.25 0.79
CA VAL A 40 3.39 -1.20 -0.23
C VAL A 40 4.67 -0.99 -1.03
N ALA A 41 5.82 -0.91 -0.36
CA ALA A 41 7.10 -0.74 -1.04
C ALA A 41 7.45 -1.91 -1.97
N PHE A 42 7.20 -3.16 -1.54
CA PHE A 42 7.38 -4.34 -2.37
C PHE A 42 6.52 -4.30 -3.64
N ILE A 43 5.25 -3.92 -3.52
CA ILE A 43 4.34 -3.80 -4.67
C ILE A 43 4.82 -2.73 -5.65
N LEU A 44 5.26 -1.58 -5.14
CA LEU A 44 5.85 -0.51 -5.94
C LEU A 44 7.17 -0.95 -6.61
N ALA A 45 7.94 -1.83 -5.97
CA ALA A 45 9.17 -2.39 -6.53
C ALA A 45 8.90 -3.38 -7.68
N LEU A 46 7.83 -4.20 -7.60
CA LEU A 46 7.41 -5.06 -8.72
C LEU A 46 7.05 -4.25 -9.97
N ASP A 47 6.47 -3.06 -9.77
CA ASP A 47 6.14 -2.09 -10.82
C ASP A 47 7.35 -1.26 -11.30
N GLY A 48 8.49 -1.38 -10.60
CA GLY A 48 9.74 -0.67 -10.94
C GLY A 48 9.85 0.76 -10.42
N ARG A 49 8.92 1.21 -9.56
CA ARG A 49 8.94 2.54 -8.93
C ARG A 49 9.88 2.64 -7.74
N ILE A 50 10.19 1.50 -7.12
CA ILE A 50 11.19 1.39 -6.06
C ILE A 50 12.27 0.41 -6.53
N ASP A 51 13.53 0.84 -6.49
CA ASP A 51 14.63 -0.04 -6.80
C ASP A 51 14.93 -1.02 -5.64
N ARG A 52 15.53 -2.15 -5.98
CA ARG A 52 15.86 -3.22 -5.03
C ARG A 52 16.73 -2.74 -3.86
N LYS A 53 17.72 -1.87 -4.13
CA LYS A 53 18.66 -1.42 -3.09
C LYS A 53 17.91 -0.58 -2.06
N THR A 54 17.00 0.27 -2.50
CA THR A 54 16.10 1.03 -1.61
C THR A 54 15.20 0.10 -0.80
N LEU A 55 14.61 -0.92 -1.43
CA LEU A 55 13.75 -1.91 -0.75
C LEU A 55 14.49 -2.72 0.31
N GLU A 56 15.74 -3.13 0.05
CA GLU A 56 16.56 -3.89 0.99
C GLU A 56 17.14 -3.02 2.12
N GLY A 57 17.35 -1.73 1.85
CA GLY A 57 17.93 -0.77 2.78
C GLY A 57 16.92 -0.02 3.66
N THR A 58 15.61 -0.15 3.40
CA THR A 58 14.55 0.57 4.11
C THR A 58 13.54 -0.41 4.67
N GLY A 59 13.10 -0.19 5.91
CA GLY A 59 12.15 -1.09 6.57
C GLY A 59 11.24 -0.37 7.56
N GLY A 60 10.05 -0.92 7.77
CA GLY A 60 9.17 -0.47 8.84
C GLY A 60 8.73 0.98 8.68
N GLN A 61 8.91 1.78 9.74
CA GLN A 61 8.50 3.19 9.73
C GLN A 61 9.43 4.11 8.91
N ASP A 62 10.64 3.66 8.55
CA ASP A 62 11.54 4.50 7.74
C ASP A 62 10.98 4.78 6.34
N TRP A 63 10.08 3.92 5.86
CA TRP A 63 9.31 4.15 4.63
C TRP A 63 8.48 5.43 4.64
N LEU A 64 8.08 5.94 5.82
CA LEU A 64 7.31 7.20 5.90
C LEU A 64 8.08 8.39 5.32
N LYS A 65 9.42 8.39 5.46
CA LYS A 65 10.29 9.41 4.87
C LYS A 65 10.36 9.31 3.35
N TYR A 66 10.17 8.08 2.82
CA TYR A 66 10.24 7.81 1.39
C TYR A 66 8.92 8.08 0.69
N PHE A 67 7.80 7.63 1.28
CA PHE A 67 6.48 7.85 0.71
C PHE A 67 6.06 9.32 0.77
N ASP A 68 6.46 10.07 1.80
CA ASP A 68 6.09 11.48 1.97
C ASP A 68 4.62 11.74 1.61
N PHE A 69 3.71 10.97 2.23
CA PHE A 69 2.28 10.99 1.89
C PHE A 69 1.65 12.38 2.00
N ASP A 70 2.23 13.28 2.79
CA ASP A 70 1.77 14.67 2.92
C ASP A 70 1.96 15.48 1.62
N SER A 71 2.91 15.10 0.76
CA SER A 71 3.06 15.62 -0.61
C SER A 71 2.00 15.07 -1.60
N GLY A 72 1.30 13.99 -1.22
CA GLY A 72 0.31 13.31 -2.04
C GLY A 72 -1.05 14.00 -2.11
N THR A 73 -1.96 13.36 -2.83
CA THR A 73 -3.34 13.84 -2.98
C THR A 73 -4.16 13.42 -1.78
N LYS A 74 -4.85 14.38 -1.14
CA LYS A 74 -5.84 14.08 -0.10
C LYS A 74 -7.08 13.48 -0.73
N TRP A 75 -7.46 12.29 -0.28
CA TRP A 75 -8.63 11.59 -0.78
C TRP A 75 -9.93 12.17 -0.21
N SER A 76 -10.92 12.34 -1.06
CA SER A 76 -12.23 12.93 -0.74
C SER A 76 -13.44 12.10 -1.19
N GLY A 77 -13.21 10.83 -1.53
CA GLY A 77 -14.25 9.90 -2.00
C GLY A 77 -14.17 9.56 -3.49
N GLU A 78 -13.23 10.16 -4.22
CA GLU A 78 -13.01 9.92 -5.64
C GLU A 78 -12.31 8.57 -5.92
N ALA A 79 -12.28 8.17 -7.20
CA ALA A 79 -11.54 6.96 -7.60
C ALA A 79 -10.02 7.19 -7.51
N ILE A 80 -9.32 6.24 -6.89
CA ILE A 80 -7.86 6.20 -6.79
C ILE A 80 -7.30 5.30 -7.90
N PRO A 81 -6.27 5.75 -8.65
CA PRO A 81 -5.63 4.91 -9.66
C PRO A 81 -5.05 3.61 -9.08
N THR A 82 -5.25 2.50 -9.78
CA THR A 82 -4.67 1.20 -9.41
C THR A 82 -3.15 1.31 -9.29
N GLY A 83 -2.58 0.75 -8.23
CA GLY A 83 -1.15 0.79 -7.93
C GLY A 83 -0.71 2.01 -7.11
N SER A 84 -1.62 2.92 -6.77
CA SER A 84 -1.30 4.06 -5.88
C SER A 84 -0.93 3.57 -4.48
N ALA A 85 0.10 4.15 -3.88
CA ALA A 85 0.38 3.97 -2.46
C ALA A 85 -0.58 4.86 -1.66
N VAL A 86 -1.30 4.28 -0.70
CA VAL A 86 -2.33 4.98 0.08
C VAL A 86 -1.95 4.95 1.56
N GLY A 87 -1.75 6.12 2.16
CA GLY A 87 -1.44 6.30 3.58
C GLY A 87 -2.64 6.76 4.39
N PHE A 88 -2.73 6.27 5.63
CA PHE A 88 -3.76 6.65 6.60
C PHE A 88 -3.11 7.38 7.77
N LYS A 89 -3.57 8.61 8.02
CA LYS A 89 -3.06 9.51 9.04
C LYS A 89 -4.13 9.74 10.09
N ARG A 90 -3.78 9.58 11.38
CA ARG A 90 -4.63 10.07 12.47
C ARG A 90 -4.58 11.59 12.50
N ILE A 91 -5.74 12.23 12.60
CA ILE A 91 -5.90 13.68 12.72
C ILE A 91 -6.76 14.01 13.95
N GLY A 92 -6.61 15.23 14.49
CA GLY A 92 -7.31 15.68 15.71
C GLY A 92 -6.40 15.77 16.93
N ASP A 93 -6.97 15.66 18.14
CA ASP A 93 -6.28 15.83 19.43
C ASP A 93 -5.41 14.63 19.84
N TYR A 94 -5.43 13.54 19.05
CA TYR A 94 -4.58 12.36 19.23
C TYR A 94 -3.25 12.55 18.51
N GLU A 95 -2.17 11.87 18.96
CA GLU A 95 -0.85 11.90 18.34
C GLU A 95 -0.96 11.77 16.80
N PRO A 96 -0.80 12.88 16.05
CA PRO A 96 -1.08 12.90 14.64
C PRO A 96 0.06 12.19 13.92
N GLY A 97 -0.29 11.27 13.02
CA GLY A 97 0.74 10.49 12.33
C GLY A 97 0.17 9.40 11.44
N TYR A 98 0.97 9.02 10.46
CA TYR A 98 0.67 7.88 9.60
C TYR A 98 0.82 6.59 10.39
N PHE A 99 -0.24 5.80 10.43
CA PHE A 99 -0.30 4.55 11.19
C PHE A 99 -0.52 3.32 10.30
N HIS A 100 -0.88 3.52 9.04
CA HIS A 100 -1.12 2.44 8.10
C HIS A 100 -0.87 2.87 6.65
N ALA A 101 -0.57 1.90 5.79
CA ALA A 101 -0.54 2.08 4.36
C ALA A 101 -1.10 0.85 3.62
N THR A 102 -1.61 1.08 2.41
CA THR A 102 -2.24 0.09 1.53
C THR A 102 -1.93 0.40 0.08
N VAL A 103 -2.32 -0.48 -0.84
CA VAL A 103 -2.25 -0.22 -2.29
C VAL A 103 -3.67 -0.13 -2.84
N ALA A 104 -3.94 0.92 -3.64
CA ALA A 104 -5.20 1.05 -4.34
C ALA A 104 -5.31 0.01 -5.47
N VAL A 105 -6.43 -0.71 -5.54
CA VAL A 105 -6.69 -1.71 -6.60
C VAL A 105 -7.65 -1.19 -7.68
N GLY A 106 -8.02 0.10 -7.60
CA GLY A 106 -8.88 0.78 -8.55
C GLY A 106 -10.24 1.15 -7.95
N GLY A 107 -10.83 2.25 -8.44
CA GLY A 107 -12.04 2.81 -7.84
C GLY A 107 -11.74 3.30 -6.42
N THR A 108 -12.58 2.94 -5.45
CA THR A 108 -12.39 3.29 -4.03
C THR A 108 -11.80 2.15 -3.21
N PHE A 109 -11.28 1.11 -3.88
CA PHE A 109 -10.84 -0.12 -3.24
C PHE A 109 -9.34 -0.15 -2.96
N VAL A 110 -8.97 -0.70 -1.81
CA VAL A 110 -7.56 -0.91 -1.40
C VAL A 110 -7.32 -2.34 -0.91
N ARG A 111 -6.06 -2.78 -0.94
CA ARG A 111 -5.55 -4.01 -0.30
C ARG A 111 -4.42 -3.69 0.68
N GLY A 112 -4.40 -4.37 1.83
CA GLY A 112 -3.37 -4.22 2.86
C GLY A 112 -3.19 -5.49 3.65
N VAL A 113 -2.00 -5.71 4.22
CA VAL A 113 -1.67 -6.97 4.92
C VAL A 113 -2.22 -7.09 6.34
N ASN A 114 -2.62 -5.98 6.95
CA ASN A 114 -3.06 -5.99 8.35
C ASN A 114 -4.55 -5.68 8.45
N ALA A 115 -5.33 -6.65 8.95
CA ALA A 115 -6.71 -6.39 9.32
C ALA A 115 -6.77 -5.45 10.54
N ASN A 116 -7.05 -4.16 10.31
CA ASN A 116 -7.00 -3.10 11.31
C ASN A 116 -8.30 -2.30 11.40
N GLY A 117 -9.41 -2.90 10.94
CA GLY A 117 -10.68 -2.20 10.80
C GLY A 117 -10.75 -1.27 9.58
N ILE A 118 -9.68 -1.09 8.81
CA ILE A 118 -9.74 -0.44 7.49
C ILE A 118 -9.62 -1.48 6.40
N THR A 119 -8.64 -2.38 6.50
CA THR A 119 -8.51 -3.51 5.56
C THR A 119 -8.85 -4.84 6.20
N TYR A 120 -8.98 -5.89 5.37
CA TYR A 120 -9.36 -7.24 5.77
C TYR A 120 -8.19 -8.24 5.71
N GLY A 121 -6.97 -7.78 5.40
CA GLY A 121 -5.88 -8.63 4.93
C GLY A 121 -5.77 -8.62 3.41
N TRP A 122 -4.70 -9.23 2.86
CA TRP A 122 -4.34 -8.99 1.45
C TRP A 122 -5.37 -9.52 0.45
N LEU A 123 -5.95 -10.70 0.71
CA LEU A 123 -6.82 -11.41 -0.25
C LEU A 123 -8.18 -10.74 -0.47
N ASP A 124 -8.64 -9.92 0.47
CA ASP A 124 -9.90 -9.20 0.37
C ASP A 124 -9.66 -7.70 0.18
N LYS A 125 -10.34 -7.11 -0.81
CA LYS A 125 -10.28 -5.66 -1.02
C LYS A 125 -11.26 -4.96 -0.08
N ALA A 126 -10.86 -3.80 0.43
CA ALA A 126 -11.71 -2.96 1.26
C ALA A 126 -12.16 -1.72 0.49
N ASP A 127 -13.45 -1.37 0.57
CA ASP A 127 -14.00 -0.13 0.01
C ASP A 127 -13.81 1.02 1.00
N LEU A 128 -12.96 1.99 0.67
CA LEU A 128 -12.69 3.12 1.55
C LEU A 128 -13.94 3.93 1.88
N THR A 129 -14.93 4.01 0.97
CA THR A 129 -16.17 4.77 1.21
C THR A 129 -17.00 4.14 2.31
N GLU A 130 -17.05 2.81 2.37
CA GLU A 130 -17.71 2.06 3.44
C GLU A 130 -16.89 2.14 4.74
N ARG A 131 -15.59 1.86 4.66
CA ARG A 131 -14.72 1.71 5.84
C ARG A 131 -14.47 3.00 6.58
N LEU A 132 -14.54 4.15 5.89
CA LEU A 132 -14.32 5.47 6.46
C LEU A 132 -15.61 6.29 6.56
N ALA A 133 -16.78 5.67 6.32
CA ALA A 133 -18.07 6.33 6.46
C ALA A 133 -18.22 6.95 7.86
N GLY A 134 -18.32 8.27 7.90
CA GLY A 134 -18.48 9.02 9.16
C GLY A 134 -17.21 9.18 10.01
N SER A 135 -16.06 8.66 9.56
CA SER A 135 -14.78 8.90 10.23
C SER A 135 -14.38 10.37 10.10
N ARG A 136 -14.02 10.99 11.22
CA ARG A 136 -13.51 12.38 11.27
C ARG A 136 -12.06 12.47 11.75
N ASP A 137 -11.50 11.35 12.19
CA ASP A 137 -10.20 11.29 12.85
C ASP A 137 -9.14 10.63 11.98
N ILE A 138 -9.49 10.29 10.72
CA ILE A 138 -8.60 9.67 9.75
C ILE A 138 -8.58 10.50 8.47
N GLU A 139 -7.40 10.99 8.10
CA GLU A 139 -7.12 11.52 6.78
C GLU A 139 -6.48 10.44 5.91
N VAL A 140 -6.94 10.34 4.67
CA VAL A 140 -6.35 9.45 3.66
C VAL A 140 -5.63 10.29 2.62
N ARG A 141 -4.41 9.88 2.29
CA ARG A 141 -3.63 10.45 1.19
C ARG A 141 -3.10 9.36 0.28
N TYR A 142 -2.96 9.66 -1.00
CA TYR A 142 -2.39 8.72 -1.96
C TYR A 142 -1.36 9.36 -2.88
N LEU A 143 -0.40 8.55 -3.28
CA LEU A 143 0.62 8.85 -4.28
C LEU A 143 0.24 8.11 -5.55
N THR A 144 0.07 8.85 -6.65
CA THR A 144 -0.24 8.25 -7.94
C THR A 144 0.92 7.37 -8.43
N PRO A 145 0.65 6.34 -9.25
CA PRO A 145 1.69 5.57 -9.93
C PRO A 145 2.55 6.44 -10.84
#